data_AF-A0A960E9S3-F1
#
_entry.id   AF-A0A960E9S3-F1
#
_cell.length_a   1.000
_cell.length_b   1.000
_cell.length_c   1.000
_cell.angle_alpha   90.00
_cell.angle_beta   90.00
_cell.angle_gamma   90.00
#
_symmetry.space_group_name_H-M   'P 1'
#
loop_
_entity.id
_entity.type
_entity.pdbx_description
1 polymer ?
#
loop_
_entity_poly.entity_id
_entity_poly.type
_entity_poly.pdbx_seq_one_letter_code
_entity_poly.pdbx_strand_id
1 'polypeptide(L)' 'MHTFVVRIAPADDPDDAWHGVVRRVADGHEEPFHGVDELLALMRAQPGIGPGDQRA' A
#
# COMPACT_ATOMS: atom_id res chain seq x y z
N MET A 1 -1.08 14.47 -0.80
CA MET A 1 -0.56 13.60 -1.87
C MET A 1 0.36 12.59 -1.20
N HIS A 2 0.12 11.29 -1.37
CA HIS A 2 0.91 10.24 -0.70
C HIS A 2 1.69 9.47 -1.75
N THR A 3 3.01 9.42 -1.58
CA THR A 3 3.90 8.69 -2.49
C THR A 3 4.14 7.30 -1.95
N PHE A 4 3.96 6.31 -2.82
CA PHE A 4 4.20 4.91 -2.54
C PHE A 4 5.23 4.37 -3.53
N VAL A 5 6.06 3.45 -3.07
CA VAL A 5 6.90 2.61 -3.92
C VAL A 5 6.29 1.21 -3.91
N VAL A 6 5.95 0.69 -5.09
CA VAL A 6 5.41 -0.67 -5.23
C VAL A 6 6.49 -1.56 -5.80
N ARG A 7 6.77 -2.67 -5.12
CA ARG A 7 7.67 -3.72 -5.59
C ARG A 7 6.83 -4.95 -5.92
N ILE A 8 6.70 -5.27 -7.20
CA ILE A 8 6.02 -6.48 -7.67
C ILE A 8 7.05 -7.61 -7.59
N ALA A 9 6.68 -8.70 -6.93
CA ALA A 9 7.52 -9.89 -6.87
C ALA A 9 7.56 -10.57 -8.25
N PRO A 10 8.62 -11.34 -8.56
CA PRO A 10 8.64 -12.16 -9.75
C PRO A 10 7.43 -13.10 -9.73
N ALA A 11 6.64 -13.09 -10.81
CA ALA A 11 5.50 -13.98 -10.92
C ALA A 11 6.03 -15.42 -11.13
N ASP A 12 5.93 -16.27 -10.11
CA ASP A 12 6.12 -17.72 -10.27
C ASP A 12 4.95 -18.35 -11.05
N ASP A 13 3.77 -17.71 -10.99
CA ASP A 13 2.55 -18.04 -11.73
C ASP A 13 1.98 -16.76 -12.41
N PRO A 14 1.72 -16.76 -13.73
CA PRO A 14 1.13 -15.61 -14.42
C PRO A 14 -0.27 -15.22 -13.91
N ASP A 15 -1.03 -16.16 -13.33
CA ASP A 15 -2.34 -15.89 -12.73
C ASP A 15 -2.23 -15.28 -11.31
N ASP A 16 -1.05 -15.34 -10.69
CA ASP A 16 -0.71 -14.70 -9.41
C ASP A 16 0.34 -13.58 -9.57
N ALA A 17 0.43 -12.97 -10.75
CA ALA A 17 1.48 -11.99 -11.06
C ALA A 17 1.41 -10.67 -10.27
N TRP A 18 0.36 -10.47 -9.47
CA TRP A 18 0.07 -9.22 -8.76
C TRP A 18 0.25 -9.35 -7.25
N HIS A 19 1.33 -9.95 -6.79
CA HIS A 19 1.72 -9.91 -5.37
C HIS A 19 3.04 -9.14 -5.19
N GLY A 20 3.25 -8.63 -3.99
CA GLY A 20 4.43 -7.83 -3.71
C GLY A 20 4.38 -7.07 -2.40
N VAL A 21 5.14 -5.97 -2.34
CA VAL A 21 5.23 -5.10 -1.16
C VAL A 21 5.00 -3.65 -1.58
N VAL A 22 4.14 -2.97 -0.85
CA VAL A 22 4.00 -1.51 -0.88
C VAL A 22 4.87 -0.92 0.22
N ARG A 23 5.64 0.12 -0.11
CA ARG A 23 6.33 0.95 0.86
C ARG A 23 5.80 2.37 0.80
N ARG A 24 5.37 2.91 1.95
CA ARG A 24 5.00 4.32 2.09
C ARG A 24 6.27 5.17 2.22
N VAL A 25 6.39 6.22 1.41
CA VAL A 25 7.59 7.09 1.43
C VAL A 25 7.66 7.96 2.69
N ALA A 26 6.50 8.30 3.27
CA ALA A 26 6.40 9.21 4.41
C ALA A 26 7.03 8.68 5.70
N ASP A 27 6.84 7.40 6.01
CA ASP A 27 7.29 6.75 7.25
C ASP A 27 8.15 5.50 7.01
N GLY A 28 8.31 5.09 5.74
CA GLY A 28 9.04 3.88 5.38
C GLY A 28 8.30 2.59 5.71
N HIS A 29 7.02 2.65 6.12
CA HIS A 29 6.24 1.46 6.45
C HIS A 29 6.05 0.58 5.21
N GLU A 30 6.29 -0.73 5.38
CA GLU A 30 6.18 -1.74 4.34
C GLU A 30 5.05 -2.72 4.67
N GLU A 31 4.20 -2.98 3.69
CA GLU A 31 3.05 -3.87 3.82
C GLU A 31 2.92 -4.76 2.57
N PRO A 32 2.80 -6.09 2.72
CA PRO A 32 2.62 -6.99 1.59
C PRO A 32 1.21 -6.86 1.00
N PHE A 33 1.05 -7.25 -0.28
CA PHE A 33 -0.25 -7.36 -0.93
C PHE A 33 -0.31 -8.57 -1.87
N HIS A 34 -1.51 -9.12 -2.04
CA HIS A 34 -1.83 -10.23 -2.94
C HIS A 34 -3.05 -9.85 -3.79
N GLY A 35 -2.78 -9.55 -5.05
CA GLY A 35 -3.77 -9.07 -6.00
C GLY A 35 -3.92 -7.54 -6.01
N VAL A 36 -4.53 -7.06 -7.09
CA VAL A 36 -4.74 -5.63 -7.35
C VAL A 36 -5.69 -4.99 -6.34
N ASP A 37 -6.69 -5.72 -5.86
CA ASP A 37 -7.68 -5.17 -4.93
C ASP A 37 -7.06 -4.83 -3.57
N GLU A 38 -6.19 -5.70 -3.05
CA GLU A 38 -5.45 -5.46 -1.80
C GLU A 38 -4.50 -4.28 -1.96
N LEU A 39 -3.75 -4.19 -3.08
CA LEU A 39 -2.90 -3.05 -3.38
C LEU A 39 -3.69 -1.73 -3.38
N LEU A 40 -4.84 -1.70 -4.06
CA LEU A 40 -5.69 -0.51 -4.12
C LEU A 40 -6.30 -0.17 -2.75
N ALA A 41 -6.60 -1.18 -1.92
CA ALA A 41 -7.05 -0.96 -0.55
C ALA A 41 -5.95 -0.29 0.28
N LEU A 42 -4.70 -0.77 0.20
CA LEU A 42 -3.54 -0.19 0.91
C LEU A 42 -3.24 1.25 0.49
N MET A 43 -3.31 1.54 -0.81
CA MET A 43 -3.09 2.91 -1.31
C MET A 43 -4.20 3.89 -0.84
N ARG A 44 -5.42 3.38 -0.60
CA ARG A 44 -6.57 4.15 -0.09
C ARG A 44 -6.59 4.25 1.43
N ALA A 45 -6.15 3.20 2.13
CA ALA A 45 -6.10 3.11 3.58
C ALA A 45 -4.92 3.94 4.12
N GLN A 46 -5.23 5.17 4.48
CA GLN A 46 -4.34 6.04 5.24
C GLN A 46 -4.57 5.80 6.74
N PRO A 47 -3.61 5.31 7.53
CA PRO A 47 -3.55 5.71 8.93
C PRO A 47 -3.16 7.19 8.96
N GLY A 48 -4.11 8.08 9.25
CA GLY A 48 -3.77 9.47 9.60
C GLY A 48 -4.70 10.61 9.16
N ILE A 49 -5.81 10.41 8.44
CA ILE A 49 -6.81 11.48 8.27
C ILE A 49 -8.22 10.91 8.47
N GLY A 50 -8.57 10.68 9.74
CA GLY A 50 -9.97 10.78 10.18
C GLY A 50 -10.25 12.24 10.59
N PRO A 51 -11.52 12.69 10.59
CA PRO A 51 -11.89 14.01 11.10
C PRO A 51 -11.71 14.06 12.63
N GLY A 52 -10.48 14.26 13.07
CA GLY A 52 -10.10 14.30 14.49
C GLY A 52 -9.00 15.30 14.83
N ASP A 53 -8.42 15.99 13.84
CA ASP A 53 -7.47 17.09 14.08
C ASP A 53 -8.20 18.42 14.35
N GLN A 54 -9.04 18.43 15.39
CA GLN A 54 -9.55 19.65 16.00
C GLN A 54 -8.94 19.79 17.40
N ARG A 55 -7.80 20.48 17.43
CA ARG A 55 -7.30 21.37 18.51
C ARG A 55 -7.51 20.91 19.97
N ALA A 56 -6.40 20.52 20.59
CA ALA A 56 -6.11 20.88 21.99
C ALA A 56 -5.37 22.23 22.01
#